data_AF-Q07013-F1
#
_entry.id   AF-Q07013-F1
#
_cell.length_a   1.000
_cell.length_b   1.000
_cell.length_c   1.000
_cell.angle_alpha   90.00
_cell.angle_beta   90.00
_cell.angle_gamma   90.00
#
_symmetry.space_group_name_H-M   'P 1'
#
loop_
_entity.id
_entity.type
_entity.pdbx_description
1 polymer ?
#
loop_
_entity_poly.entity_id
_entity_poly.type
_entity_poly.pdbx_seq_one_letter_code
_entity_poly.pdbx_strand_id
1 'polypeptide(L)'
;DDDLKTIKELGSSLSREMSKLTNNFQLGFGSFVEKPVSPYIKTVPKDIENPCHSIPYYCLPTFGYKHVLSLTPNAQNFNEIVTKQRISGNIDT
;
A
#
# COMPACT_ATOMS: atom_id res chain seq x y z
N ASP A 1 4.54 0.46 -10.25
CA ASP A 1 3.67 -0.69 -10.59
C ASP A 1 4.26 -2.04 -10.22
N ASP A 2 5.58 -2.20 -10.23
CA ASP A 2 6.22 -3.52 -10.05
C ASP A 2 6.22 -4.03 -8.59
N ASP A 3 6.52 -3.16 -7.62
CA ASP A 3 6.69 -3.58 -6.23
C ASP A 3 5.40 -4.15 -5.62
N LEU A 4 4.25 -3.51 -5.88
CA LEU A 4 2.99 -3.99 -5.33
C LEU A 4 2.62 -5.37 -5.90
N LYS A 5 3.03 -5.68 -7.13
CA LYS A 5 2.82 -7.02 -7.71
C LYS A 5 3.71 -8.04 -7.00
N THR A 6 4.96 -7.71 -6.76
CA THR A 6 5.94 -8.58 -6.08
C THR A 6 5.57 -8.84 -4.61
N ILE A 7 5.09 -7.82 -3.88
CA ILE A 7 4.71 -7.93 -2.46
C ILE A 7 3.51 -8.88 -2.26
N LYS A 8 2.64 -9.06 -3.28
CA LYS A 8 1.51 -10.00 -3.22
C LYS A 8 1.96 -11.44 -3.04
N GLU A 9 3.09 -11.82 -3.61
CA GLU A 9 3.65 -13.18 -3.50
C GLU A 9 4.57 -13.34 -2.27
N LEU A 10 5.05 -12.22 -1.73
CA LEU A 10 5.99 -12.18 -0.62
C LEU A 10 5.37 -12.64 0.71
N GLY A 11 4.11 -12.31 0.99
CA GLY A 11 3.48 -12.57 2.30
C GLY A 11 3.47 -14.06 2.69
N SER A 12 3.06 -14.93 1.76
CA SER A 12 3.12 -16.39 1.95
C SER A 12 4.54 -16.92 2.12
N SER A 13 5.47 -16.45 1.28
CA SER A 13 6.85 -16.92 1.30
C SER A 13 7.55 -16.52 2.60
N LEU A 14 7.33 -15.28 3.05
CA LEU A 14 7.85 -14.79 4.32
C LEU A 14 7.31 -15.59 5.50
N SER A 15 5.99 -15.83 5.55
CA SER A 15 5.39 -16.63 6.62
C SER A 15 5.92 -18.06 6.67
N ARG A 16 6.21 -18.66 5.51
CA ARG A 16 6.75 -20.02 5.42
C ARG A 16 8.20 -20.11 5.90
N GLU A 17 9.02 -19.09 5.65
CA GLU A 17 10.40 -19.09 6.15
C GLU A 17 10.45 -18.76 7.64
N MET A 18 9.61 -17.84 8.11
CA MET A 18 9.54 -17.47 9.53
C MET A 18 9.02 -18.60 10.42
N SER A 19 8.13 -19.47 9.92
CA SER A 19 7.65 -20.63 10.67
C SER A 19 8.74 -21.68 10.98
N LYS A 20 9.87 -21.64 10.27
CA LYS A 20 11.05 -22.48 10.59
C LYS A 20 11.84 -21.95 11.79
N LEU A 21 11.67 -20.67 12.14
CA LEU A 21 12.43 -19.98 13.18
C LEU A 21 11.61 -19.73 14.44
N THR A 22 10.30 -19.50 14.30
CA THR A 22 9.41 -19.20 15.43
C THR A 22 7.98 -19.71 15.19
N ASN A 23 7.31 -20.08 16.28
CA ASN A 23 5.91 -20.50 16.27
C ASN A 23 4.92 -19.35 16.52
N ASN A 24 5.40 -18.13 16.77
CA ASN A 24 4.56 -16.97 17.09
C ASN A 24 4.79 -15.81 16.14
N PHE A 25 4.75 -16.10 14.83
CA PHE A 25 4.90 -15.09 13.79
C PHE A 25 3.57 -14.39 13.52
N GLN A 26 3.60 -13.06 13.41
CA GLN A 26 2.44 -12.23 13.07
C GLN A 26 2.85 -11.17 12.05
N LEU A 27 1.94 -10.85 11.14
CA LEU A 27 2.10 -9.85 10.10
C LEU A 27 0.98 -8.83 10.16
N GLY A 28 1.34 -7.57 9.93
CA GLY A 28 0.42 -6.46 9.76
C GLY A 28 0.75 -5.71 8.48
N PHE A 29 -0.14 -4.83 8.06
CA PHE A 29 0.05 -4.07 6.83
C PHE A 29 -0.48 -2.64 7.01
N GLY A 30 0.32 -1.68 6.57
CA GLY A 30 -0.03 -0.28 6.50
C GLY A 30 0.58 0.33 5.24
N SER A 31 -0.01 1.43 4.78
CA SER A 31 0.47 2.16 3.61
C SER A 31 0.52 3.65 3.91
N PHE A 32 1.37 4.37 3.18
CA PHE A 32 1.50 5.82 3.27
C PHE A 32 1.81 6.39 1.89
N VAL A 33 1.57 7.68 1.70
CA VAL A 33 1.96 8.42 0.50
C VAL A 33 2.62 9.72 0.93
N GLU A 34 1.83 10.73 1.26
CA GLU A 34 2.29 12.05 1.71
C GLU A 34 1.12 12.81 2.37
N LYS A 35 1.41 13.91 3.05
CA LYS A 35 0.41 14.85 3.57
C LYS A 35 -0.44 15.40 2.41
N PRO A 36 -1.77 15.26 2.43
CA PRO A 36 -2.64 15.69 1.33
C PRO A 36 -2.90 17.21 1.39
N VAL A 37 -1.83 18.00 1.36
CA VAL A 37 -1.86 19.46 1.40
C VAL A 37 -0.81 20.02 0.43
N SER A 38 -1.02 21.26 -0.02
CA SER A 38 0.00 21.99 -0.79
C SER A 38 1.25 22.26 0.07
N PRO A 39 2.48 22.20 -0.48
CA PRO A 39 2.83 22.03 -1.90
C PRO A 39 3.03 20.57 -2.35
N TYR A 40 2.74 19.59 -1.50
CA TYR A 40 2.99 18.17 -1.78
C TYR A 40 2.04 17.57 -2.81
N ILE A 41 0.81 18.12 -2.90
CA ILE A 41 -0.20 17.71 -3.89
C ILE A 41 -0.71 18.89 -4.70
N LYS A 42 -1.23 18.62 -5.90
CA LYS A 42 -2.01 19.60 -6.66
C LYS A 42 -3.42 19.65 -6.08
N THR A 43 -3.88 20.84 -5.71
CA THR A 43 -5.19 21.04 -5.08
C THR A 43 -6.30 21.37 -6.06
N VAL A 44 -6.05 21.23 -7.37
CA VAL A 44 -7.09 21.32 -8.40
C VAL A 44 -8.02 20.12 -8.25
N PRO A 45 -9.36 20.27 -8.34
CA PRO A 45 -10.30 19.17 -8.08
C PRO A 45 -10.00 17.88 -8.86
N LYS A 46 -9.60 17.97 -10.12
CA LYS A 46 -9.24 16.81 -10.95
C LYS A 46 -8.01 16.06 -10.43
N ASP A 47 -7.03 16.79 -9.90
CA ASP A 47 -5.82 16.22 -9.29
C ASP A 47 -6.09 15.59 -7.93
N ILE A 48 -7.01 16.17 -7.15
CA ILE A 48 -7.41 15.61 -5.85
C ILE A 48 -8.11 14.27 -6.06
N GLU A 49 -9.00 14.17 -7.06
CA GLU A 49 -9.71 12.94 -7.38
C GLU A 49 -8.79 11.86 -7.97
N ASN A 50 -7.85 12.26 -8.82
CA ASN A 50 -6.85 11.38 -9.41
C ASN A 50 -5.49 12.11 -9.52
N PRO A 51 -4.53 11.88 -8.60
CA PRO A 51 -3.23 12.55 -8.66
C PRO A 51 -2.41 12.14 -9.90
N CYS A 52 -2.80 11.07 -10.58
CA CYS A 52 -2.19 10.59 -11.80
C CYS A 52 -2.93 11.06 -13.06
N HIS A 53 -3.88 12.01 -12.98
CA HIS A 53 -4.70 12.41 -14.15
C HIS A 53 -3.88 12.94 -15.34
N SER A 54 -2.66 13.43 -15.11
CA SER A 54 -1.76 13.91 -16.17
C SER A 54 -1.11 12.78 -16.98
N ILE A 55 -1.22 11.54 -16.52
CA ILE A 55 -0.85 10.31 -17.24
C ILE A 55 -2.11 9.46 -17.45
N PRO A 56 -2.17 8.58 -18.46
CA PRO A 56 -3.35 7.74 -18.71
C PRO A 56 -3.45 6.59 -17.69
N TYR A 57 -3.47 6.93 -16.40
CA TYR A 57 -3.51 6.00 -15.28
C TYR A 57 -4.45 6.51 -14.19
N TYR A 58 -5.15 5.58 -13.52
CA TYR A 58 -6.02 5.91 -12.40
C TYR A 58 -5.33 5.61 -11.08
N CYS A 59 -5.16 6.63 -10.25
CA CYS A 59 -4.65 6.55 -8.90
C CYS A 59 -5.72 6.95 -7.89
N LEU A 60 -5.65 6.37 -6.69
CA LEU A 60 -6.43 6.86 -5.56
C LEU A 60 -5.93 8.24 -5.11
N PRO A 61 -6.79 9.06 -4.48
CA PRO A 61 -6.39 10.31 -3.84
C PRO A 61 -5.25 10.11 -2.83
N THR A 62 -4.36 11.09 -2.75
CA THR A 62 -3.24 11.13 -1.80
C THR A 62 -3.74 11.04 -0.36
N PHE A 63 -3.01 10.30 0.47
CA PHE A 63 -3.31 10.15 1.88
C PHE A 63 -2.01 10.07 2.69
N GLY A 64 -2.08 10.49 3.96
CA GLY A 64 -0.92 10.43 4.87
C GLY A 64 -0.55 8.99 5.22
N TYR A 65 -1.32 8.37 6.11
CA TYR A 65 -1.13 6.98 6.52
C TYR A 65 -2.46 6.26 6.64
N LYS A 66 -2.48 4.97 6.28
CA LYS A 66 -3.60 4.06 6.50
C LYS A 66 -3.09 2.79 7.17
N HIS A 67 -3.65 2.50 8.35
CA HIS A 67 -3.55 1.19 8.95
C HIS A 67 -4.55 0.26 8.25
N VAL A 68 -4.08 -0.82 7.64
CA VAL A 68 -4.92 -1.67 6.78
C VAL A 68 -5.14 -3.05 7.37
N LEU A 69 -4.13 -3.64 8.00
CA LEU A 69 -4.20 -4.94 8.66
C LEU A 69 -3.48 -4.89 9.99
N SER A 70 -4.22 -5.12 11.08
CA SER A 70 -3.65 -5.38 12.40
C SER A 70 -2.82 -6.66 12.40
N LEU A 71 -1.83 -6.74 13.29
CA LEU A 71 -0.99 -7.93 13.45
C LEU A 71 -1.86 -9.18 13.59
N THR A 72 -1.60 -10.17 12.74
CA THR A 72 -2.34 -11.43 12.72
C THR A 72 -1.40 -12.58 12.36
N PRO A 73 -1.60 -13.78 12.91
CA PRO A 73 -0.88 -14.97 12.47
C PRO A 73 -1.35 -15.49 11.10
N ASN A 74 -2.47 -14.98 10.58
CA ASN A 74 -3.02 -15.43 9.31
C ASN A 74 -2.34 -14.73 8.11
N ALA A 75 -1.32 -15.37 7.55
CA ALA A 75 -0.61 -14.87 6.36
C ALA A 75 -1.48 -14.77 5.10
N GLN A 76 -2.56 -15.56 5.02
CA GLN A 76 -3.48 -15.50 3.87
C GLN A 76 -4.21 -14.15 3.83
N ASN A 77 -4.64 -13.65 5.00
CA ASN A 77 -5.28 -12.33 5.13
C ASN A 77 -4.36 -11.21 4.64
N PHE A 78 -3.05 -11.33 4.88
CA PHE A 78 -2.08 -10.36 4.36
C PHE A 78 -2.09 -10.32 2.83
N ASN A 79 -2.00 -11.47 2.16
CA ASN A 79 -1.99 -11.51 0.69
C ASN A 79 -3.29 -10.95 0.10
N GLU A 80 -4.44 -11.30 0.67
CA GLU A 80 -5.74 -10.78 0.24
C GLU A 80 -5.85 -9.26 0.40
N ILE A 81 -5.24 -8.69 1.43
CA ILE A 81 -5.27 -7.24 1.65
C ILE A 81 -4.30 -6.52 0.73
N VAL A 82 -3.08 -7.05 0.54
CA VAL A 82 -2.08 -6.47 -0.36
C VAL A 82 -2.57 -6.48 -1.80
N THR A 83 -3.24 -7.55 -2.24
CA THR A 83 -3.81 -7.66 -3.60
C THR A 83 -4.87 -6.59 -3.89
N LYS A 84 -5.60 -6.13 -2.87
CA LYS A 84 -6.64 -5.09 -2.96
C LYS A 84 -6.08 -3.66 -2.92
N GLN A 85 -4.80 -3.47 -2.60
CA GLN A 85 -4.22 -2.13 -2.57
C GLN A 85 -4.16 -1.53 -3.97
N ARG A 86 -4.29 -0.21 -4.02
CA ARG A 86 -4.18 0.58 -5.24
C ARG A 86 -3.18 1.70 -5.03
N ILE A 87 -2.56 2.10 -6.12
CA ILE A 87 -1.53 3.13 -6.14
C ILE A 87 -2.17 4.51 -5.97
N SER A 88 -1.40 5.40 -5.37
CA SER A 88 -1.66 6.83 -5.20
C SER A 88 -0.40 7.59 -5.62
N GLY A 89 -0.45 8.93 -5.69
CA GLY A 89 0.73 9.76 -6.00
C GLY A 89 0.70 11.12 -5.32
N ASN A 90 1.81 11.84 -5.44
CA ASN A 90 2.05 13.22 -4.99
C ASN A 90 2.98 13.92 -6.02
N ILE A 91 3.38 15.17 -5.79
CA ILE A 91 4.20 15.96 -6.73
C ILE A 91 5.70 15.77 -6.51
N ASP A 92 6.14 15.82 -5.25
CA ASP A 92 7.53 15.86 -4.84
C ASP A 92 8.14 14.46 -4.65
N THR A 93 9.47 14.39 -4.72
CA THR A 93 10.26 13.14 -4.63
C THR A 93 11.10 13.14 -3.37
#